data_AF-A0A381UC29-F1
#
_entry.id   AF-A0A381UC29-F1
#
_cell.length_a   1.000
_cell.length_b   1.000
_cell.length_c   1.000
_cell.angle_alpha   90.00
_cell.angle_beta   90.00
_cell.angle_gamma   90.00
#
_symmetry.space_group_name_H-M   'P 1'
#
loop_
_entity.id
_entity.type
_entity.pdbx_description
1 polymer ?
#
loop_
_entity_poly.entity_id
_entity_poly.type
_entity_poly.pdbx_seq_one_letter_code
_entity_poly.pdbx_strand_id
1 'polypeptide(L)'
;MGGEYSVVMLQNSGLGNAINPITSLLQTFKIPVLIVVTLRGDPFSSPDEPQHQLMGEITTNLLDLMKIPWSWFPTENSNIKHTLETVTSSIMRQGISHALVMKKDSVNAYQMGTHSDQALKNNKTNYESPSRPPIPKRENVLRTIVDSTGTADLIIATTGYTGRELYSIADRDNHFYMVGSMGCAVSIGLGLAKVKTKARVIVVDGDGALLMRLGSITSLCHENPKNLIHILLDNNEYESTGSQKTVSNIVDFPQIASASGYSYVAKQISLSDLGKYLSSQEHKLSFIYMPIEPGFKNSLPRPTITPPQVATRFKKHIQELD
;
A
#
# COMPACT_ATOMS: atom_id res chain seq x y z
N MET A 1 5.42 -2.33 10.06
CA MET A 1 4.34 -2.20 11.08
C MET A 1 3.98 -3.55 11.71
N GLY A 2 3.87 -4.65 10.95
CA GLY A 2 3.45 -5.96 11.48
C GLY A 2 4.41 -6.72 12.42
N GLY A 3 5.52 -6.10 12.86
CA GLY A 3 6.52 -6.74 13.74
C GLY A 3 7.86 -7.01 13.05
N GLU A 4 7.88 -7.11 11.73
CA GLU A 4 9.08 -7.40 10.93
C GLU A 4 9.77 -6.12 10.40
N TYR A 5 11.08 -6.23 10.17
CA TYR A 5 11.84 -5.22 9.42
C TYR A 5 11.62 -5.38 7.92
N SER A 6 11.31 -4.27 7.24
CA SER A 6 11.07 -4.27 5.80
C SER A 6 12.28 -3.70 5.06
N VAL A 7 12.61 -4.34 3.94
CA VAL A 7 13.61 -3.87 2.98
C VAL A 7 12.92 -3.59 1.65
N VAL A 8 13.22 -2.45 1.04
CA VAL A 8 12.79 -2.11 -0.31
C VAL A 8 14.04 -2.00 -1.17
N MET A 9 14.12 -2.81 -2.23
CA MET A 9 15.19 -2.72 -3.21
C MET A 9 14.64 -2.16 -4.53
N LEU A 10 15.32 -1.16 -5.07
CA LEU A 10 14.91 -0.49 -6.30
C LEU A 10 16.12 0.10 -7.04
N GLN A 11 16.00 0.30 -8.34
CA GLN A 11 16.94 1.12 -9.09
C GLN A 11 16.71 2.60 -8.78
N ASN A 12 17.72 3.46 -8.92
CA ASN A 12 17.56 4.91 -8.75
C ASN A 12 16.43 5.52 -9.59
N SER A 13 16.13 5.04 -10.81
CA SER A 13 14.90 5.45 -11.53
C SER A 13 13.61 5.12 -10.76
N GLY A 14 13.57 3.97 -10.09
CA GLY A 14 12.51 3.59 -9.16
C GLY A 14 12.44 4.48 -7.93
N LEU A 15 13.56 5.05 -7.48
CA LEU A 15 13.59 6.03 -6.39
C LEU A 15 12.78 7.27 -6.78
N GLY A 16 12.90 7.73 -8.03
CA GLY A 16 12.08 8.82 -8.57
C GLY A 16 10.58 8.56 -8.44
N ASN A 17 10.13 7.36 -8.82
CA ASN A 17 8.73 6.93 -8.63
C ASN A 17 8.33 6.75 -7.15
N ALA A 18 9.31 6.53 -6.28
CA ALA A 18 9.13 6.32 -4.85
C ALA A 18 9.19 7.62 -4.03
N ILE A 19 9.49 8.78 -4.62
CA ILE A 19 9.54 10.06 -3.90
C ILE A 19 8.22 10.30 -3.16
N ASN A 20 7.08 10.12 -3.82
CA ASN A 20 5.77 10.33 -3.20
C ASN A 20 5.52 9.37 -2.01
N PRO A 21 5.66 8.04 -2.12
CA PRO A 21 5.51 7.16 -0.96
C PRO A 21 6.54 7.35 0.15
N ILE A 22 7.78 7.71 -0.18
CA ILE A 22 8.79 8.00 0.83
C ILE A 22 8.39 9.24 1.63
N THR A 23 8.12 10.35 0.95
CA THR A 23 7.86 11.65 1.59
C THR A 23 6.49 11.73 2.25
N SER A 24 5.46 11.09 1.69
CA SER A 24 4.07 11.24 2.17
C SER A 24 3.51 10.05 2.96
N LEU A 25 4.20 8.91 2.99
CA LEU A 25 3.89 7.77 3.87
C LEU A 25 5.03 7.49 4.84
N LEU A 26 6.22 7.11 4.37
CA LEU A 26 7.28 6.66 5.28
C LEU A 26 7.72 7.75 6.26
N GLN A 27 7.97 8.96 5.76
CA GLN A 27 8.36 10.10 6.60
C GLN A 27 7.19 10.65 7.41
N THR A 28 6.05 10.88 6.76
CA THR A 28 4.84 11.42 7.41
C THR A 28 4.39 10.57 8.59
N PHE A 29 4.40 9.23 8.44
CA PHE A 29 3.99 8.30 9.49
C PHE A 29 5.15 7.80 10.36
N LYS A 30 6.39 8.16 10.03
CA LYS A 30 7.60 7.60 10.66
C LYS A 30 7.60 6.07 10.66
N ILE A 31 7.38 5.48 9.49
CA ILE A 31 7.44 4.04 9.26
C ILE A 31 8.79 3.76 8.58
N PRO A 32 9.84 3.41 9.35
CA PRO A 32 11.17 3.24 8.80
C PRO A 32 11.30 1.91 8.05
N VAL A 33 12.01 1.96 6.92
CA VAL A 33 12.42 0.78 6.14
C VAL A 33 13.88 0.93 5.73
N LEU A 34 14.55 -0.18 5.43
CA LEU A 34 15.82 -0.14 4.72
C LEU A 34 15.53 0.03 3.22
N ILE A 35 16.15 1.00 2.59
CA ILE A 35 16.05 1.22 1.14
C ILE A 35 17.39 0.86 0.51
N VAL A 36 17.41 -0.05 -0.46
CA VAL A 36 18.60 -0.35 -1.26
C VAL A 36 18.38 0.24 -2.65
N VAL A 37 19.20 1.21 -3.02
CA VAL A 37 19.13 1.94 -4.29
C VAL A 37 20.26 1.46 -5.19
N THR A 38 19.96 0.70 -6.23
CA THR A 38 20.97 0.32 -7.23
C THR A 38 21.23 1.52 -8.16
N LEU A 39 22.47 1.97 -8.23
CA LEU A 39 22.88 3.18 -8.96
C LEU A 39 23.19 2.85 -10.42
N ARG A 40 22.45 3.47 -11.34
CA ARG A 40 22.74 3.54 -12.77
C ARG A 40 23.17 4.96 -13.14
N GLY A 41 24.02 5.10 -14.15
CA GLY A 41 24.53 6.40 -14.60
C GLY A 41 25.51 7.07 -13.62
N ASP A 42 26.29 6.30 -12.85
CA ASP A 42 27.31 6.88 -11.95
C ASP A 42 28.32 7.71 -12.76
N PRO A 43 28.44 9.03 -12.52
CA PRO A 43 29.30 9.93 -13.30
C PRO A 43 30.80 9.62 -13.15
N PHE A 44 31.17 8.80 -12.16
CA PHE A 44 32.55 8.35 -11.93
C PHE A 44 32.83 6.95 -12.50
N SER A 45 31.89 6.38 -13.24
CA SER A 45 31.99 5.04 -13.84
C SER A 45 31.98 5.10 -15.38
N SER A 46 32.11 3.95 -16.03
CA SER A 46 31.98 3.85 -17.48
C SER A 46 30.60 4.37 -17.94
N PRO A 47 30.52 5.00 -19.13
CA PRO A 47 29.26 5.52 -19.66
C PRO A 47 28.14 4.48 -19.65
N ASP A 48 26.98 4.89 -19.16
CA ASP A 48 25.72 4.14 -19.15
C ASP A 48 24.76 4.74 -20.19
N GLU A 49 23.59 4.12 -20.36
CA GLU A 49 22.55 4.60 -21.26
C GLU A 49 22.10 6.04 -20.91
N PRO A 50 21.81 6.90 -21.90
CA PRO A 50 21.57 8.33 -21.69
C PRO A 50 20.49 8.66 -20.64
N GLN A 51 19.42 7.86 -20.57
CA GLN A 51 18.32 8.07 -19.62
C GLN A 51 18.74 7.92 -18.15
N HIS A 52 19.89 7.30 -17.86
CA HIS A 52 20.36 7.10 -16.48
C HIS A 52 21.26 8.24 -15.99
N GLN A 53 21.82 9.06 -16.89
CA GLN A 53 22.88 10.02 -16.56
C GLN A 53 22.48 11.00 -15.47
N LEU A 54 21.40 11.76 -15.68
CA LEU A 54 20.92 12.72 -14.70
C LEU A 54 20.52 12.04 -13.40
N MET A 55 19.83 10.89 -13.47
CA MET A 55 19.42 10.15 -12.29
C MET A 55 20.64 9.68 -11.47
N GLY A 56 21.70 9.21 -12.11
CA GLY A 56 22.93 8.81 -11.44
C GLY A 56 23.62 9.96 -10.73
N GLU A 57 23.71 11.13 -11.39
CA GLU A 57 24.26 12.36 -10.81
C GLU A 57 23.50 12.81 -9.56
N ILE A 58 22.16 12.87 -9.62
CA ILE A 58 21.36 13.49 -8.55
C ILE A 58 20.89 12.51 -7.47
N THR A 59 21.19 11.20 -7.57
CA THR A 59 20.60 10.18 -6.67
C THR A 59 20.80 10.50 -5.19
N THR A 60 22.03 10.86 -4.79
CA THR A 60 22.34 11.17 -3.39
C THR A 60 21.74 12.51 -2.97
N ASN A 61 21.73 13.50 -3.86
CA ASN A 61 21.07 14.78 -3.59
C ASN A 61 19.56 14.63 -3.39
N LEU A 62 18.90 13.71 -4.10
CA LEU A 62 17.49 13.38 -3.87
C LEU A 62 17.28 12.76 -2.49
N LEU A 63 18.17 11.88 -2.03
CA LEU A 63 18.11 11.32 -0.67
C LEU A 63 18.30 12.40 0.39
N ASP A 64 19.26 13.30 0.19
CA ASP A 64 19.51 14.44 1.09
C ASP A 64 18.31 15.39 1.13
N LEU A 65 17.73 15.73 -0.02
CA LEU A 65 16.55 16.60 -0.13
C LEU A 65 15.33 15.97 0.54
N MET A 66 15.14 14.67 0.36
CA MET A 66 14.13 13.91 1.07
C MET A 66 14.49 13.72 2.55
N LYS A 67 15.66 14.13 3.05
CA LYS A 67 16.10 13.91 4.45
C LYS A 67 16.15 12.44 4.85
N ILE A 68 16.58 11.57 3.93
CA ILE A 68 16.80 10.16 4.18
C ILE A 68 18.30 9.96 4.41
N PRO A 69 18.75 9.56 5.62
CA PRO A 69 20.15 9.23 5.84
C PRO A 69 20.55 8.09 4.91
N TRP A 70 21.74 8.19 4.35
CA TRP A 70 22.23 7.20 3.41
C TRP A 70 23.73 6.94 3.56
N SER A 71 24.15 5.78 3.09
CA SER A 71 25.56 5.40 3.00
C SER A 71 25.78 4.56 1.74
N TRP A 72 27.03 4.43 1.32
CA TRP A 72 27.37 3.48 0.25
C TRP A 72 27.10 2.05 0.70
N PHE A 73 26.65 1.22 -0.23
CA PHE A 73 26.52 -0.22 -0.02
C PHE A 73 27.92 -0.84 0.17
N PRO A 74 28.11 -1.77 1.12
CA PRO A 74 29.43 -2.33 1.42
C PRO A 74 29.93 -3.20 0.26
N THR A 75 31.19 -3.01 -0.14
CA THR A 75 31.86 -3.79 -1.19
C THR A 75 32.79 -4.88 -0.63
N GLU A 76 33.02 -4.88 0.69
CA GLU A 76 33.83 -5.87 1.38
C GLU A 76 33.03 -6.54 2.50
N ASN A 77 33.19 -7.86 2.65
CA ASN A 77 32.46 -8.63 3.66
C ASN A 77 32.72 -8.16 5.10
N SER A 78 33.92 -7.65 5.38
CA SER A 78 34.33 -7.05 6.66
C SER A 78 33.42 -5.88 7.07
N ASN A 79 32.88 -5.12 6.11
CA ASN A 79 32.10 -3.91 6.36
C ASN A 79 30.61 -4.18 6.57
N ILE A 80 30.10 -5.34 6.16
CA ILE A 80 28.66 -5.66 6.19
C ILE A 80 28.08 -5.50 7.59
N LYS A 81 28.75 -6.05 8.61
CA LYS A 81 28.27 -6.00 10.00
C LYS A 81 28.11 -4.56 10.48
N HIS A 82 29.13 -3.73 10.26
CA HIS A 82 29.12 -2.33 10.66
C HIS A 82 28.06 -1.51 9.91
N THR A 83 27.87 -1.76 8.62
CA THR A 83 26.80 -1.13 7.83
C THR A 83 25.42 -1.50 8.38
N LEU A 84 25.18 -2.78 8.66
CA LEU A 84 23.91 -3.22 9.22
C LEU A 84 23.67 -2.65 10.62
N GLU A 85 24.69 -2.56 11.46
CA GLU A 85 24.60 -1.89 12.76
C GLU A 85 24.19 -0.42 12.60
N THR A 86 24.75 0.30 11.63
CA THR A 86 24.39 1.70 11.32
C THR A 86 22.95 1.82 10.84
N VAL A 87 22.52 0.96 9.90
CA VAL A 87 21.14 0.89 9.39
C VAL A 87 20.17 0.61 10.52
N THR A 88 20.42 -0.43 11.30
CA THR A 88 19.59 -0.83 12.45
C THR A 88 19.53 0.29 13.48
N SER A 89 20.63 1.01 13.70
CA SER A 89 20.66 2.17 14.59
C SER A 89 19.73 3.29 14.11
N SER A 90 19.76 3.63 12.82
CA SER A 90 18.87 4.62 12.21
C SER A 90 17.40 4.20 12.29
N ILE A 91 17.09 2.99 11.84
CA ILE A 91 15.72 2.45 11.78
C ILE A 91 15.13 2.24 13.17
N MET A 92 15.86 1.58 14.07
CA MET A 92 15.34 1.21 15.40
C MET A 92 15.39 2.35 16.40
N ARG A 93 16.49 3.13 16.44
CA ARG A 93 16.67 4.14 17.50
C ARG A 93 16.09 5.49 17.12
N GLN A 94 16.13 5.86 15.84
CA GLN A 94 15.64 7.16 15.37
C GLN A 94 14.27 7.07 14.70
N GLY A 95 13.84 5.88 14.27
CA GLY A 95 12.56 5.69 13.59
C GLY A 95 12.54 6.26 12.17
N ILE A 96 13.70 6.34 11.53
CA ILE A 96 13.88 6.94 10.19
C ILE A 96 14.39 5.85 9.24
N SER A 97 13.90 5.86 8.00
CA SER A 97 14.44 4.98 6.95
C SER A 97 15.90 5.30 6.67
N HIS A 98 16.70 4.29 6.29
CA HIS A 98 18.08 4.47 5.86
C HIS A 98 18.27 3.90 4.46
N ALA A 99 18.98 4.61 3.59
CA ALA A 99 19.27 4.17 2.24
C ALA A 99 20.70 3.66 2.08
N LEU A 100 20.88 2.55 1.35
CA LEU A 100 22.17 2.07 0.88
C LEU A 100 22.25 2.26 -0.63
N VAL A 101 23.18 3.10 -1.10
CA VAL A 101 23.39 3.34 -2.53
C VAL A 101 24.42 2.34 -3.04
N MET A 102 23.99 1.45 -3.94
CA MET A 102 24.77 0.33 -4.44
C MET A 102 25.30 0.64 -5.83
N LYS A 103 26.63 0.80 -5.94
CA LYS A 103 27.30 0.96 -7.23
C LYS A 103 27.32 -0.36 -8.00
N LYS A 104 27.52 -0.27 -9.31
CA LYS A 104 27.84 -1.43 -10.13
C LYS A 104 29.03 -2.20 -9.52
N ASP A 105 28.99 -3.52 -9.63
CA ASP A 105 30.04 -4.44 -9.13
C ASP A 105 30.23 -4.45 -7.60
N SER A 106 29.30 -3.88 -6.81
CA SER A 106 29.31 -3.98 -5.34
C SER A 106 29.03 -5.40 -4.83
N VAL A 107 28.40 -6.25 -5.64
CA VAL A 107 28.11 -7.65 -5.35
C VAL A 107 28.45 -8.50 -6.58
N ASN A 108 28.92 -9.73 -6.34
CA ASN A 108 29.17 -10.68 -7.42
C ASN A 108 27.88 -11.08 -8.13
N ALA A 109 27.98 -11.41 -9.42
CA ALA A 109 26.87 -11.99 -10.16
C ALA A 109 26.34 -13.24 -9.46
N TYR A 110 25.02 -13.32 -9.28
CA TYR A 110 24.34 -14.46 -8.69
C TYR A 110 23.38 -15.06 -9.71
N GLN A 111 23.57 -16.34 -10.04
CA GLN A 111 22.63 -17.05 -10.91
C GLN A 111 21.37 -17.38 -10.10
N MET A 112 20.24 -16.82 -10.52
CA MET A 112 18.96 -17.19 -9.92
C MET A 112 18.65 -18.67 -10.21
N GLY A 113 18.21 -19.39 -9.18
CA GLY A 113 17.69 -20.73 -9.37
C GLY A 113 16.41 -20.71 -10.22
N THR A 114 16.16 -21.79 -10.96
CA THR A 114 14.89 -22.00 -11.64
C THR A 114 13.82 -22.35 -10.62
N HIS A 115 13.12 -21.35 -10.10
CA HIS A 115 11.86 -21.60 -9.40
C HIS A 115 10.78 -21.92 -10.43
N SER A 116 10.00 -22.98 -10.21
CA SER A 116 8.86 -23.27 -11.07
C SER A 116 7.81 -22.18 -10.83
N ASP A 117 7.68 -21.24 -11.76
CA ASP A 117 6.54 -20.34 -11.83
C ASP A 117 5.29 -21.15 -12.16
N GLN A 118 4.71 -21.82 -11.16
CA GLN A 118 3.39 -22.38 -11.33
C GLN A 118 2.40 -21.22 -11.36
N ALA A 119 1.80 -21.00 -12.52
CA ALA A 119 0.65 -20.12 -12.64
C ALA A 119 -0.39 -20.55 -11.58
N LEU A 120 -0.73 -19.66 -10.65
CA LEU A 120 -1.72 -19.90 -9.62
C LEU A 120 -3.05 -20.28 -10.29
N LYS A 121 -3.39 -21.58 -10.28
CA LYS A 121 -4.71 -22.08 -10.66
C LYS A 121 -5.67 -21.84 -9.51
N ASN A 122 -6.06 -20.58 -9.30
CA ASN A 122 -7.10 -20.26 -8.32
C ASN A 122 -8.48 -20.49 -8.94
N ASN A 123 -9.36 -21.16 -8.19
CA ASN A 123 -10.78 -21.24 -8.52
C ASN A 123 -11.39 -19.84 -8.34
N LYS A 124 -11.46 -19.08 -9.45
CA LYS A 124 -12.04 -17.75 -9.47
C LYS A 124 -13.55 -17.84 -9.28
N THR A 125 -14.07 -17.06 -8.35
CA THR A 125 -15.50 -16.94 -8.09
C THR A 125 -15.92 -15.50 -8.35
N ASN A 126 -16.95 -15.31 -9.18
CA ASN A 126 -17.52 -14.00 -9.44
C ASN A 126 -18.89 -13.93 -8.79
N TYR A 127 -19.19 -12.83 -8.10
CA TYR A 127 -20.49 -12.56 -7.52
C TYR A 127 -21.05 -11.25 -8.07
N GLU A 128 -22.35 -11.28 -8.34
CA GLU A 128 -23.14 -10.12 -8.71
C GLU A 128 -24.48 -10.24 -8.02
N SER A 129 -24.95 -9.16 -7.38
CA SER A 129 -26.25 -9.22 -6.70
C SER A 129 -27.38 -9.45 -7.71
N PRO A 130 -28.44 -10.21 -7.35
CA PRO A 130 -29.53 -10.54 -8.28
C PRO A 130 -30.32 -9.33 -8.77
N SER A 131 -30.29 -8.23 -8.00
CA SER A 131 -30.93 -6.96 -8.32
C SER A 131 -29.90 -5.84 -8.28
N ARG A 132 -30.04 -4.84 -9.14
CA ARG A 132 -29.19 -3.65 -9.13
C ARG A 132 -29.54 -2.77 -7.92
N PRO A 133 -28.68 -2.71 -6.88
CA PRO A 133 -28.96 -1.91 -5.70
C PRO A 133 -28.84 -0.41 -6.02
N PRO A 134 -29.47 0.47 -5.21
CA PRO A 134 -29.20 1.90 -5.30
C PRO A 134 -27.73 2.19 -5.00
N ILE A 135 -27.16 3.19 -5.67
CA ILE A 135 -25.78 3.64 -5.45
C ILE A 135 -25.72 4.31 -4.06
N PRO A 136 -24.94 3.78 -3.11
CA PRO A 136 -24.86 4.37 -1.77
C PRO A 136 -23.90 5.56 -1.73
N LYS A 137 -24.03 6.41 -0.71
CA LYS A 137 -22.96 7.35 -0.33
C LYS A 137 -21.80 6.62 0.30
N ARG A 138 -20.58 7.15 0.15
CA ARG A 138 -19.37 6.62 0.81
C ARG A 138 -19.56 6.36 2.31
N GLU A 139 -20.14 7.33 3.02
CA GLU A 139 -20.41 7.22 4.46
C GLU A 139 -21.22 5.96 4.80
N ASN A 140 -22.22 5.60 3.99
CA ASN A 140 -23.06 4.44 4.25
C ASN A 140 -22.27 3.14 4.08
N VAL A 141 -21.40 3.06 3.07
CA VAL A 141 -20.51 1.92 2.87
C VAL A 141 -19.55 1.78 4.05
N LEU A 142 -18.94 2.89 4.49
CA LEU A 142 -18.02 2.91 5.63
C LEU A 142 -18.70 2.53 6.94
N ARG A 143 -19.95 2.97 7.18
CA ARG A 143 -20.75 2.52 8.34
C ARG A 143 -20.99 1.02 8.30
N THR A 144 -21.42 0.47 7.17
CA THR A 144 -21.57 -0.99 7.01
C THR A 144 -20.28 -1.73 7.34
N ILE A 145 -19.12 -1.24 6.90
CA ILE A 145 -17.81 -1.83 7.24
C ILE A 145 -17.59 -1.79 8.75
N VAL A 146 -17.77 -0.62 9.38
CA VAL A 146 -17.57 -0.42 10.83
C VAL A 146 -18.49 -1.31 11.68
N ASP A 147 -19.74 -1.49 11.24
CA ASP A 147 -20.77 -2.28 11.94
C ASP A 147 -20.56 -3.79 11.74
N SER A 148 -19.88 -4.20 10.67
CA SER A 148 -19.64 -5.62 10.32
C SER A 148 -18.23 -6.09 10.68
N THR A 149 -17.43 -5.26 11.36
CA THR A 149 -16.02 -5.55 11.69
C THR A 149 -15.74 -5.33 13.18
N GLY A 150 -14.81 -6.14 13.70
CA GLY A 150 -14.38 -6.11 15.10
C GLY A 150 -12.94 -5.63 15.26
N THR A 151 -12.44 -5.62 16.50
CA THR A 151 -11.05 -5.23 16.79
C THR A 151 -10.00 -6.23 16.28
N ALA A 152 -10.40 -7.45 15.92
CA ALA A 152 -9.53 -8.43 15.29
C ALA A 152 -9.26 -8.14 13.80
N ASP A 153 -10.08 -7.31 13.17
CA ASP A 153 -9.90 -6.89 11.77
C ASP A 153 -8.91 -5.72 11.70
N LEU A 154 -8.10 -5.66 10.65
CA LEU A 154 -7.20 -4.55 10.37
C LEU A 154 -7.74 -3.74 9.20
N ILE A 155 -8.17 -2.50 9.43
CA ILE A 155 -8.80 -1.67 8.40
C ILE A 155 -7.84 -0.57 7.93
N ILE A 156 -7.59 -0.52 6.63
CA ILE A 156 -6.76 0.49 5.99
C ILE A 156 -7.65 1.31 5.06
N ALA A 157 -7.79 2.61 5.33
CA ALA A 157 -8.48 3.52 4.44
C ALA A 157 -7.46 4.35 3.65
N THR A 158 -7.71 4.46 2.34
CA THR A 158 -6.90 5.28 1.45
C THR A 158 -7.00 6.79 1.75
N THR A 159 -6.17 7.57 1.07
CA THR A 159 -6.10 9.03 1.21
C THR A 159 -7.36 9.74 0.70
N GLY A 160 -7.44 11.05 0.96
CA GLY A 160 -8.59 11.88 0.66
C GLY A 160 -9.68 11.78 1.74
N TYR A 161 -10.93 11.74 1.31
CA TYR A 161 -12.07 11.80 2.25
C TYR A 161 -12.47 10.43 2.81
N THR A 162 -12.06 9.31 2.20
CA THR A 162 -12.33 7.95 2.70
C THR A 162 -11.78 7.75 4.12
N GLY A 163 -10.49 8.02 4.34
CA GLY A 163 -9.91 7.93 5.68
C GLY A 163 -10.52 8.93 6.69
N ARG A 164 -10.91 10.12 6.24
CA ARG A 164 -11.50 11.16 7.10
C ARG A 164 -12.92 10.81 7.54
N GLU A 165 -13.74 10.27 6.64
CA GLU A 165 -15.07 9.77 6.97
C GLU A 165 -14.99 8.56 7.89
N LEU A 166 -14.09 7.61 7.62
CA LEU A 166 -13.91 6.46 8.50
C LEU A 166 -13.52 6.90 9.92
N TYR A 167 -12.58 7.85 10.05
CA TYR A 167 -12.23 8.47 11.33
C TYR A 167 -13.42 9.12 12.02
N SER A 168 -14.23 9.88 11.28
CA SER A 168 -15.41 10.57 11.82
C SER A 168 -16.54 9.61 12.21
N ILE A 169 -16.64 8.44 11.57
CA ILE A 169 -17.65 7.42 11.87
C ILE A 169 -17.24 6.64 13.13
N ALA A 170 -16.00 6.14 13.17
CA ALA A 170 -15.47 5.40 14.30
C ALA A 170 -13.93 5.41 14.27
N ASP A 171 -13.33 6.22 15.14
CA ASP A 171 -11.90 6.16 15.40
C ASP A 171 -11.56 4.93 16.26
N ARG A 172 -10.68 4.05 15.77
CA ARG A 172 -10.27 2.82 16.47
C ARG A 172 -8.78 2.52 16.26
N ASP A 173 -8.17 1.81 17.22
CA ASP A 173 -6.75 1.46 17.18
C ASP A 173 -6.39 0.52 16.02
N ASN A 174 -7.36 -0.26 15.55
CA ASN A 174 -7.24 -1.16 14.39
C ASN A 174 -7.55 -0.48 13.04
N HIS A 175 -7.70 0.84 13.01
CA HIS A 175 -7.89 1.62 11.79
C HIS A 175 -6.62 2.42 11.44
N PHE A 176 -6.16 2.28 10.20
CA PHE A 176 -5.07 3.05 9.62
C PHE A 176 -5.60 4.00 8.54
N TYR A 177 -5.49 5.30 8.78
CA TYR A 177 -5.92 6.35 7.86
C TYR A 177 -4.71 6.85 7.06
N MET A 178 -4.53 6.35 5.84
CA MET A 178 -3.41 6.75 4.99
C MET A 178 -3.64 8.18 4.47
N VAL A 179 -2.85 9.17 4.89
CA VAL A 179 -3.09 10.59 4.53
C VAL A 179 -2.41 11.03 3.24
N GLY A 180 -1.47 10.25 2.71
CA GLY A 180 -0.71 10.53 1.48
C GLY A 180 -0.50 9.26 0.66
N SER A 181 0.44 9.26 -0.28
CA SER A 181 0.87 8.03 -0.99
C SER A 181 -0.25 7.31 -1.72
N MET A 182 -1.02 8.10 -2.48
CA MET A 182 -2.17 7.63 -3.23
C MET A 182 -1.84 6.38 -4.06
N GLY A 183 -2.67 5.35 -3.95
CA GLY A 183 -2.48 4.04 -4.56
C GLY A 183 -1.60 3.05 -3.77
N CYS A 184 -1.15 3.39 -2.55
CA CYS A 184 -0.34 2.49 -1.72
C CYS A 184 -1.13 1.70 -0.67
N ALA A 185 -2.43 1.98 -0.47
CA ALA A 185 -3.24 1.35 0.58
C ALA A 185 -3.25 -0.19 0.45
N VAL A 186 -3.45 -0.69 -0.78
CA VAL A 186 -3.43 -2.12 -1.07
C VAL A 186 -2.07 -2.78 -0.80
N SER A 187 -0.96 -2.08 -1.06
CA SER A 187 0.40 -2.58 -0.75
C SER A 187 0.67 -2.64 0.75
N ILE A 188 0.16 -1.68 1.53
CA ILE A 188 0.20 -1.76 3.00
C ILE A 188 -0.60 -2.98 3.46
N GLY A 189 -1.79 -3.19 2.90
CA GLY A 189 -2.65 -4.34 3.19
C GLY A 189 -1.96 -5.67 2.91
N LEU A 190 -1.32 -5.81 1.74
CA LEU A 190 -0.55 -7.00 1.38
C LEU A 190 0.54 -7.31 2.42
N GLY A 191 1.33 -6.30 2.79
CA GLY A 191 2.40 -6.47 3.77
C GLY A 191 1.88 -6.97 5.13
N LEU A 192 0.75 -6.43 5.60
CA LEU A 192 0.12 -6.91 6.84
C LEU A 192 -0.46 -8.31 6.69
N ALA A 193 -1.13 -8.60 5.59
CA ALA A 193 -1.76 -9.89 5.34
C ALA A 193 -0.74 -11.05 5.31
N LYS A 194 0.47 -10.78 4.78
CA LYS A 194 1.60 -11.73 4.78
C LYS A 194 2.14 -12.01 6.18
N VAL A 195 2.19 -11.02 7.06
CA VAL A 195 2.79 -11.16 8.41
C VAL A 195 1.75 -11.62 9.44
N LYS A 196 0.49 -11.20 9.31
CA LYS A 196 -0.60 -11.49 10.23
C LYS A 196 -1.66 -12.34 9.55
N THR A 197 -1.30 -13.58 9.25
CA THR A 197 -2.09 -14.52 8.43
C THR A 197 -3.45 -14.91 9.02
N LYS A 198 -3.63 -14.73 10.34
CA LYS A 198 -4.90 -14.98 11.03
C LYS A 198 -5.81 -13.75 11.10
N ALA A 199 -5.24 -12.55 11.11
CA ALA A 199 -6.01 -11.31 11.15
C ALA A 199 -6.53 -11.00 9.76
N ARG A 200 -7.79 -10.61 9.65
CA ARG A 200 -8.37 -10.19 8.37
C ARG A 200 -7.97 -8.75 8.08
N VAL A 201 -7.50 -8.49 6.87
CA VAL A 201 -7.04 -7.17 6.42
C VAL A 201 -8.03 -6.63 5.41
N ILE A 202 -8.64 -5.48 5.72
CA ILE A 202 -9.65 -4.84 4.89
C ILE A 202 -9.08 -3.52 4.39
N VAL A 203 -8.85 -3.44 3.08
CA VAL A 203 -8.40 -2.22 2.40
C VAL A 203 -9.60 -1.55 1.77
N VAL A 204 -9.88 -0.30 2.16
CA VAL A 204 -10.90 0.55 1.55
C VAL A 204 -10.20 1.59 0.69
N ASP A 205 -10.20 1.37 -0.61
CA ASP A 205 -9.53 2.19 -1.60
C ASP A 205 -10.51 3.03 -2.44
N GLY A 206 -9.98 3.94 -3.24
CA GLY A 206 -10.73 4.79 -4.15
C GLY A 206 -10.32 4.56 -5.60
N ASP A 207 -11.22 4.78 -6.55
CA ASP A 207 -10.97 4.64 -7.99
C ASP A 207 -9.75 5.45 -8.46
N GLY A 208 -9.68 6.73 -8.10
CA GLY A 208 -8.54 7.58 -8.45
C GLY A 208 -7.22 7.11 -7.83
N ALA A 209 -7.28 6.53 -6.63
CA ALA A 209 -6.10 6.00 -5.95
C ALA A 209 -5.59 4.72 -6.60
N LEU A 210 -6.49 3.79 -6.90
CA LEU A 210 -6.13 2.55 -7.58
C LEU A 210 -5.58 2.82 -8.99
N LEU A 211 -6.17 3.77 -9.74
CA LEU A 211 -5.70 4.14 -11.07
C LEU A 211 -4.25 4.64 -11.08
N MET A 212 -3.81 5.35 -10.03
CA MET A 212 -2.43 5.84 -9.93
C MET A 212 -1.39 4.71 -9.83
N ARG A 213 -1.77 3.57 -9.25
CA ARG A 213 -0.87 2.43 -9.01
C ARG A 213 -1.55 1.10 -9.31
N LEU A 214 -2.20 1.02 -10.46
CA LEU A 214 -3.00 -0.15 -10.83
C LEU A 214 -2.17 -1.44 -10.81
N GLY A 215 -0.91 -1.39 -11.24
CA GLY A 215 0.02 -2.52 -11.21
C GLY A 215 0.29 -3.11 -9.82
N SER A 216 -0.06 -2.42 -8.72
CA SER A 216 0.10 -2.96 -7.37
C SER A 216 -0.73 -4.23 -7.13
N ILE A 217 -1.88 -4.36 -7.80
CA ILE A 217 -2.76 -5.51 -7.60
C ILE A 217 -2.20 -6.80 -8.19
N THR A 218 -1.31 -6.73 -9.18
CA THR A 218 -0.70 -7.94 -9.77
C THR A 218 0.27 -8.58 -8.78
N SER A 219 1.02 -7.77 -8.03
CA SER A 219 1.87 -8.25 -6.92
C SER A 219 1.02 -8.85 -5.80
N LEU A 220 -0.10 -8.19 -5.45
CA LEU A 220 -1.06 -8.74 -4.48
C LEU A 220 -1.62 -10.09 -4.93
N CYS A 221 -2.04 -10.23 -6.19
CA CYS A 221 -2.61 -11.47 -6.71
C CYS A 221 -1.58 -12.58 -6.85
N HIS A 222 -0.31 -12.24 -7.13
CA HIS A 222 0.79 -13.20 -7.11
C HIS A 222 1.02 -13.77 -5.70
N GLU A 223 0.95 -12.94 -4.67
CA GLU A 223 1.09 -13.37 -3.27
C GLU A 223 -0.17 -14.07 -2.73
N ASN A 224 -1.34 -13.74 -3.28
CA ASN A 224 -2.66 -14.33 -3.00
C ASN A 224 -2.97 -14.56 -1.49
N PRO A 225 -2.84 -13.55 -0.62
CA PRO A 225 -3.16 -13.71 0.80
C PRO A 225 -4.65 -14.00 1.00
N LYS A 226 -4.96 -15.10 1.70
CA LYS A 226 -6.35 -15.56 1.90
C LYS A 226 -7.15 -14.69 2.89
N ASN A 227 -6.51 -13.79 3.60
CA ASN A 227 -7.10 -12.96 4.64
C ASN A 227 -7.25 -11.49 4.23
N LEU A 228 -7.12 -11.15 2.93
CA LEU A 228 -7.22 -9.77 2.44
C LEU A 228 -8.50 -9.53 1.62
N ILE A 229 -9.24 -8.48 1.99
CA ILE A 229 -10.38 -7.94 1.25
C ILE A 229 -10.03 -6.54 0.76
N HIS A 230 -10.12 -6.32 -0.54
CA HIS A 230 -9.90 -5.03 -1.19
C HIS A 230 -11.24 -4.48 -1.70
N ILE A 231 -11.74 -3.45 -1.04
CA ILE A 231 -12.98 -2.76 -1.37
C ILE A 231 -12.63 -1.49 -2.13
N LEU A 232 -13.07 -1.39 -3.38
CA LEU A 232 -12.89 -0.20 -4.22
C LEU A 232 -14.18 0.63 -4.22
N LEU A 233 -14.09 1.86 -3.74
CA LEU A 233 -15.17 2.84 -3.80
C LEU A 233 -14.95 3.76 -5.01
N ASP A 234 -15.92 3.81 -5.92
CA ASP A 234 -15.80 4.54 -7.18
C ASP A 234 -16.87 5.64 -7.28
N ASN A 235 -16.47 6.89 -7.06
CA ASN A 235 -17.30 8.08 -7.28
C ASN A 235 -16.92 8.83 -8.58
N ASN A 236 -15.99 8.30 -9.37
CA ASN A 236 -15.51 8.87 -10.63
C ASN A 236 -14.84 10.25 -10.47
N GLU A 237 -14.35 10.61 -9.28
CA GLU A 237 -13.81 11.94 -8.99
C GLU A 237 -12.64 11.93 -8.01
N TYR A 238 -11.64 12.79 -8.27
CA TYR A 238 -10.67 13.21 -7.25
C TYR A 238 -11.30 14.22 -6.28
N GLU A 239 -12.29 13.76 -5.52
CA GLU A 239 -13.18 14.59 -4.70
C GLU A 239 -12.44 15.47 -3.67
N SER A 240 -11.30 14.99 -3.16
CA SER A 240 -10.52 15.73 -2.15
C SER A 240 -9.64 16.85 -2.72
N THR A 241 -9.43 16.91 -4.05
CA THR A 241 -8.52 17.85 -4.72
C THR A 241 -9.24 18.77 -5.72
N GLY A 242 -10.56 18.93 -5.56
CA GLY A 242 -11.38 19.80 -6.40
C GLY A 242 -12.32 19.06 -7.36
N SER A 243 -12.60 17.78 -7.13
CA SER A 243 -13.64 17.02 -7.84
C SER A 243 -13.43 16.92 -9.36
N GLN A 244 -12.18 16.92 -9.82
CA GLN A 244 -11.89 16.59 -11.21
C GLN A 244 -12.27 15.14 -11.47
N LYS A 245 -12.88 14.87 -12.62
CA LYS A 245 -13.26 13.52 -13.02
C LYS A 245 -12.02 12.62 -13.14
N THR A 246 -12.14 11.41 -12.61
CA THR A 246 -11.19 10.34 -12.94
C THR A 246 -11.57 9.73 -14.30
N VAL A 247 -10.77 8.77 -14.77
CA VAL A 247 -11.10 7.97 -15.95
C VAL A 247 -11.81 6.67 -15.58
N SER A 248 -12.32 6.52 -14.35
CA SER A 248 -12.93 5.27 -13.89
C SER A 248 -14.18 4.87 -14.70
N ASN A 249 -14.89 5.84 -15.28
CA ASN A 249 -16.08 5.63 -16.10
C ASN A 249 -15.86 4.72 -17.32
N ILE A 250 -14.62 4.56 -17.79
CA ILE A 250 -14.27 3.68 -18.93
C ILE A 250 -13.52 2.41 -18.49
N VAL A 251 -13.28 2.23 -17.19
CA VAL A 251 -12.45 1.16 -16.65
C VAL A 251 -13.31 0.09 -15.98
N ASP A 252 -13.26 -1.14 -16.49
CA ASP A 252 -13.90 -2.28 -15.84
C ASP A 252 -12.98 -2.87 -14.75
N PHE A 253 -13.03 -2.29 -13.55
CA PHE A 253 -12.24 -2.77 -12.41
C PHE A 253 -12.52 -4.23 -12.03
N PRO A 254 -13.78 -4.72 -11.99
CA PRO A 254 -14.05 -6.14 -11.76
C PRO A 254 -13.33 -7.05 -12.76
N GLN A 255 -13.35 -6.74 -14.06
CA GLN A 255 -12.62 -7.53 -15.05
C GLN A 255 -11.11 -7.44 -14.86
N ILE A 256 -10.56 -6.26 -14.58
CA ILE A 256 -9.13 -6.09 -14.29
C ILE A 256 -8.72 -6.91 -13.05
N ALA A 257 -9.51 -6.87 -11.97
CA ALA A 257 -9.26 -7.66 -10.77
C ALA A 257 -9.33 -9.16 -11.07
N SER A 258 -10.36 -9.61 -11.80
CA SER A 258 -10.49 -11.01 -12.20
C SER A 258 -9.31 -11.47 -13.05
N ALA A 259 -8.89 -10.66 -14.04
CA ALA A 259 -7.73 -10.93 -14.90
C ALA A 259 -6.41 -10.94 -14.12
N SER A 260 -6.26 -10.05 -13.13
CA SER A 260 -5.06 -9.94 -12.30
C SER A 260 -4.86 -11.14 -11.35
N GLY A 261 -5.95 -11.85 -10.99
CA GLY A 261 -5.87 -13.10 -10.24
C GLY A 261 -6.54 -13.11 -8.86
N TYR A 262 -7.41 -12.13 -8.56
CA TYR A 262 -8.23 -12.20 -7.35
C TYR A 262 -9.05 -13.49 -7.33
N SER A 263 -9.11 -14.13 -6.16
CA SER A 263 -9.84 -15.40 -5.98
C SER A 263 -11.36 -15.19 -5.95
N TYR A 264 -11.80 -14.02 -5.50
CA TYR A 264 -13.19 -13.60 -5.50
C TYR A 264 -13.32 -12.17 -6.01
N VAL A 265 -14.27 -11.96 -6.92
CA VAL A 265 -14.60 -10.63 -7.44
C VAL A 265 -16.10 -10.41 -7.32
N ALA A 266 -16.47 -9.37 -6.59
CA ALA A 266 -17.85 -8.95 -6.42
C ALA A 266 -18.09 -7.58 -7.07
N LYS A 267 -19.19 -7.46 -7.80
CA LYS A 267 -19.67 -6.19 -8.38
C LYS A 267 -21.17 -6.03 -8.17
N GLN A 268 -21.66 -4.80 -8.27
CA GLN A 268 -23.08 -4.45 -8.05
C GLN A 268 -23.64 -4.95 -6.70
N ILE A 269 -22.82 -4.94 -5.64
CA ILE A 269 -23.26 -5.45 -4.34
C ILE A 269 -24.06 -4.42 -3.54
N SER A 270 -25.09 -4.88 -2.82
CA SER A 270 -25.82 -4.01 -1.88
C SER A 270 -25.06 -3.84 -0.57
N LEU A 271 -25.44 -2.85 0.25
CA LEU A 271 -24.92 -2.71 1.61
C LEU A 271 -25.21 -3.94 2.48
N SER A 272 -26.34 -4.62 2.26
CA SER A 272 -26.68 -5.87 2.96
C SER A 272 -25.74 -7.00 2.55
N ASP A 273 -25.44 -7.12 1.25
CA ASP A 273 -24.52 -8.14 0.73
C ASP A 273 -23.09 -7.90 1.24
N LEU A 274 -22.65 -6.64 1.28
CA LEU A 274 -21.37 -6.27 1.89
C LEU A 274 -21.32 -6.70 3.35
N GLY A 275 -22.34 -6.36 4.15
CA GLY A 275 -22.38 -6.73 5.57
C GLY A 275 -22.38 -8.25 5.78
N LYS A 276 -23.13 -9.01 4.98
CA LYS A 276 -23.12 -10.48 4.99
C LYS A 276 -21.74 -11.04 4.65
N TYR A 277 -21.09 -10.49 3.62
CA TYR A 277 -19.77 -10.92 3.20
C TYR A 277 -18.69 -10.63 4.26
N LEU A 278 -18.73 -9.46 4.88
CA LEU A 278 -17.85 -9.12 6.00
C LEU A 278 -18.16 -9.94 7.25
N SER A 279 -19.38 -10.42 7.43
CA SER A 279 -19.75 -11.28 8.57
C SER A 279 -19.41 -12.76 8.33
N SER A 280 -19.32 -13.22 7.09
CA SER A 280 -19.09 -14.64 6.76
C SER A 280 -17.66 -15.11 7.04
N GLN A 281 -16.72 -14.18 7.28
CA GLN A 281 -15.30 -14.46 7.54
C GLN A 281 -14.67 -15.38 6.48
N GLU A 282 -15.03 -15.20 5.20
CA GLU A 282 -14.44 -15.99 4.12
C GLU A 282 -12.92 -15.77 4.00
N HIS A 283 -12.16 -16.88 3.88
CA HIS A 283 -10.71 -16.89 3.73
C HIS A 283 -10.30 -17.01 2.26
N LYS A 284 -10.48 -15.93 1.48
CA LYS A 284 -9.95 -15.81 0.12
C LYS A 284 -9.59 -14.36 -0.22
N LEU A 285 -8.59 -14.18 -1.09
CA LEU A 285 -8.25 -12.86 -1.64
C LEU A 285 -9.42 -12.31 -2.45
N SER A 286 -9.96 -11.17 -2.02
CA SER A 286 -11.26 -10.70 -2.50
C SER A 286 -11.21 -9.26 -2.99
N PHE A 287 -11.85 -9.00 -4.12
CA PHE A 287 -12.07 -7.68 -4.67
C PHE A 287 -13.56 -7.36 -4.66
N ILE A 288 -13.93 -6.23 -4.08
CA ILE A 288 -15.31 -5.78 -3.98
C ILE A 288 -15.40 -4.41 -4.63
N TYR A 289 -16.09 -4.32 -5.76
CA TYR A 289 -16.33 -3.07 -6.47
C TYR A 289 -17.66 -2.45 -6.06
N MET A 290 -17.62 -1.20 -5.59
CA MET A 290 -18.79 -0.44 -5.17
C MET A 290 -18.79 0.96 -5.82
N PRO A 291 -19.62 1.18 -6.85
CA PRO A 291 -19.99 2.53 -7.26
C PRO A 291 -20.62 3.27 -6.08
N ILE A 292 -20.25 4.54 -5.89
CA ILE A 292 -20.78 5.40 -4.83
C ILE A 292 -21.17 6.77 -5.38
N GLU A 293 -22.10 7.44 -4.70
CA GLU A 293 -22.42 8.84 -4.99
C GLU A 293 -21.25 9.75 -4.56
N PRO A 294 -20.91 10.79 -5.35
CA PRO A 294 -20.07 11.88 -4.87
C PRO A 294 -20.70 12.63 -3.71
N GLY A 295 -19.86 13.31 -2.93
CA GLY A 295 -20.20 14.18 -1.83
C GLY A 295 -20.00 13.56 -0.46
N PHE A 296 -20.02 14.43 0.54
CA PHE A 296 -19.90 14.11 1.96
C PHE A 296 -20.82 15.05 2.77
N LYS A 297 -21.08 14.74 4.04
CA LYS A 297 -21.90 15.61 4.91
C LYS A 297 -21.23 16.98 5.11
N ASN A 298 -22.03 18.05 5.10
CA ASN A 298 -21.53 19.42 5.31
C ASN A 298 -20.70 19.50 6.60
N SER A 299 -19.41 19.79 6.45
CA SER A 299 -18.34 19.72 7.45
C SER A 299 -17.86 18.30 7.83
N LEU A 300 -16.85 17.81 7.10
CA LEU A 300 -16.08 16.64 7.51
C LEU A 300 -14.91 17.07 8.39
N PRO A 301 -14.79 16.63 9.66
CA PRO A 301 -13.65 16.99 10.49
C PRO A 301 -12.33 16.49 9.90
N ARG A 302 -11.23 17.15 10.28
CA ARG A 302 -9.88 16.59 10.07
C ARG A 302 -9.53 15.73 11.30
N PRO A 303 -8.89 14.56 11.11
CA PRO A 303 -8.38 13.79 12.24
C PRO A 303 -7.50 14.66 13.14
N THR A 304 -7.76 14.62 14.44
CA THR A 304 -6.94 15.32 15.45
C THR A 304 -5.69 14.52 15.80
N ILE A 305 -5.72 13.21 15.57
CA ILE A 305 -4.55 12.33 15.66
C ILE A 305 -3.59 12.56 14.49
N THR A 306 -2.30 12.66 14.80
CA THR A 306 -1.26 12.84 13.78
C THR A 306 -0.92 11.51 13.10
N PRO A 307 -0.42 11.52 11.85
CA PRO A 307 -0.02 10.27 11.17
C PRO A 307 0.98 9.40 11.94
N PRO A 308 2.02 9.94 12.61
CA PRO A 308 2.89 9.11 13.46
C PRO A 308 2.16 8.44 14.63
N GLN A 309 1.19 9.12 15.24
CA GLN A 309 0.36 8.53 16.30
C GLN A 309 -0.54 7.42 15.77
N VAL A 310 -1.13 7.61 14.57
CA VAL A 310 -1.90 6.55 13.87
C VAL A 310 -1.01 5.32 13.63
N ALA A 311 0.19 5.49 13.06
CA ALA A 311 1.10 4.36 12.83
C ALA A 311 1.52 3.68 14.14
N THR A 312 1.79 4.45 15.20
CA THR A 312 2.22 3.91 16.49
C THR A 312 1.13 3.09 17.16
N ARG A 313 -0.10 3.62 17.27
CA ARG A 313 -1.21 2.88 17.90
C ARG A 313 -1.61 1.66 17.06
N PHE A 314 -1.61 1.79 15.73
CA PHE A 314 -1.95 0.69 14.83
C PHE A 314 -0.91 -0.42 14.91
N LYS A 315 0.39 -0.07 14.94
CA LYS A 315 1.47 -1.02 15.19
C LYS A 315 1.29 -1.74 16.53
N LYS A 316 1.01 -1.00 17.61
CA LYS A 316 0.79 -1.58 18.95
C LYS A 316 -0.36 -2.59 18.92
N HIS A 317 -1.50 -2.19 18.35
CA HIS A 317 -2.66 -3.06 18.18
C HIS A 317 -2.33 -4.34 17.40
N ILE A 318 -1.61 -4.22 16.28
CA ILE A 318 -1.18 -5.38 15.48
C ILE A 318 -0.26 -6.33 16.27
N GLN A 319 0.58 -5.80 17.16
CA GLN A 319 1.47 -6.62 17.98
C GLN A 319 0.73 -7.38 19.08
N GLU A 320 -0.41 -6.85 19.55
CA GLU A 320 -1.30 -7.48 20.53
C GLU A 320 -2.27 -8.50 19.89
N LEU A 321 -2.37 -8.54 18.55
CA LEU A 321 -3.11 -9.56 17.81
C LEU A 321 -2.24 -10.83 17.60
N ASP A 322 -2.67 -11.94 18.19
CA ASP A 322 -2.08 -13.30 18.12
C ASP A 322 -2.17 -14.02 16.75
#